data_AF-A0A7J8IIZ2-F1
#
_entry.id   AF-A0A7J8IIZ2-F1
#
_cell.length_a   1.000
_cell.length_b   1.000
_cell.length_c   1.000
_cell.angle_alpha   90.00
_cell.angle_beta   90.00
_cell.angle_gamma   90.00
#
_symmetry.space_group_name_H-M   'P 1'
#
loop_
_entity.id
_entity.type
_entity.pdbx_description
1 polymer ?
#
loop_
_entity_poly.entity_id
_entity_poly.type
_entity_poly.pdbx_seq_one_letter_code
_entity_poly.pdbx_strand_id
1 'polypeptide(L)'
;MRPWTGSWRWIMLILFAWGTLLFYIGGHLVRDNDHPDHSSRELSKILAKLERLKQQNEDLRRMAESLRIPEGPIDQGPASGRVRALEEQLVKAKEQIENYKKQTRNDLGKDHELLRRRIENGAKELWFFLQSELKKLKNLEGNELQRHADEFLSDLGHHERSIMTDLYYLSQTDGAGDWREKEAKDLTELVQRRITYLQNPKDCSKAKKLVCNINKGCGYGCQLHHVVYCFMIAYGTQRTLILESQNWRYATGGWETVFRPVSETCTDRTGVSTGHWSGIPVMNLLVIILSLGQLDYTIDTQKIHFGV
;
A
#
# COMPACT_ATOMS: atom_id res chain seq x y z
N MET A 1 40.51 40.39 47.67
CA MET A 1 40.03 40.25 46.29
C MET A 1 40.99 39.34 45.54
N ARG A 2 40.58 38.08 45.27
CA ARG A 2 41.34 37.14 44.44
C ARG A 2 40.63 37.03 43.09
N PRO A 3 41.31 37.21 41.94
CA PRO A 3 40.64 37.26 40.66
C PRO A 3 40.22 35.85 40.23
N TRP A 4 38.93 35.71 39.92
CA TRP A 4 38.27 34.48 39.52
C TRP A 4 38.55 34.20 38.03
N THR A 5 39.79 33.86 37.70
CA THR A 5 40.27 33.66 36.32
C THR A 5 39.98 32.26 35.76
N GLY A 6 39.43 31.35 36.58
CA GLY A 6 39.15 29.97 36.19
C GLY A 6 37.84 29.76 35.43
N SER A 7 36.81 30.57 35.67
CA SER A 7 35.46 30.32 35.14
C SER A 7 35.32 30.70 33.66
N TRP A 8 36.00 31.76 33.21
CA TRP A 8 35.88 32.27 31.84
C TRP A 8 36.42 31.32 30.77
N ARG A 9 37.44 30.51 31.11
CA ARG A 9 38.01 29.52 30.19
C ARG A 9 37.00 28.42 29.84
N TRP A 10 36.18 27.99 30.81
CA TRP A 10 35.15 26.99 30.60
C TRP A 10 33.96 27.53 29.80
N ILE A 11 33.57 28.79 30.07
CA ILE A 11 32.50 29.46 29.33
C ILE A 11 32.88 29.58 27.85
N MET A 12 34.12 29.96 27.54
CA MET A 12 34.58 30.05 26.15
C MET A 12 34.62 28.70 25.44
N LEU A 13 34.99 27.61 26.13
CA LEU A 13 34.97 26.26 25.54
C LEU A 13 33.55 25.80 25.23
N ILE A 14 32.58 26.08 26.11
CA ILE A 14 31.18 25.74 25.89
C ILE A 14 30.59 26.54 24.73
N LEU A 15 30.88 27.84 24.65
CA LEU A 15 30.43 28.68 23.54
C LEU A 15 31.02 28.24 22.21
N PHE A 16 32.29 27.84 22.19
CA PHE A 16 32.93 27.33 20.97
C PHE A 16 32.32 26.00 20.52
N ALA A 17 32.05 25.08 21.46
CA ALA A 17 31.39 23.81 21.17
C ALA A 17 29.94 24.00 20.68
N TRP A 18 29.21 24.97 21.24
CA TRP A 18 27.88 25.33 20.75
C TRP A 18 27.91 26.00 19.37
N GLY A 19 28.90 26.86 19.11
CA GLY A 19 29.09 27.50 17.82
C GLY A 19 29.39 26.50 16.71
N THR A 20 30.26 25.52 16.95
CA THR A 20 30.55 24.46 15.97
C THR A 20 29.37 23.55 15.72
N LEU A 21 28.57 23.24 16.75
CA LEU A 21 27.33 22.48 16.61
C LEU A 21 26.29 23.22 15.73
N LEU A 22 26.08 24.51 15.99
CA LEU A 22 25.16 25.34 15.18
C LEU A 22 25.66 25.49 13.73
N PHE A 23 26.96 25.61 13.52
CA PHE A 23 27.53 25.68 12.18
C PHE A 23 27.42 24.33 11.44
N TYR A 24 27.58 23.21 12.14
CA TYR A 24 27.40 21.88 11.55
C TYR A 24 25.95 21.62 11.14
N ILE A 25 24.98 21.96 12.01
CA ILE A 25 23.55 21.82 11.73
C ILE A 25 23.11 22.79 10.63
N GLY A 26 23.55 24.06 10.71
CA GLY A 26 23.25 25.08 9.70
C GLY A 26 23.87 24.78 8.32
N GLY A 27 25.10 24.25 8.31
CA GLY A 27 25.78 23.83 7.08
C GLY A 27 25.10 22.63 6.39
N HIS A 28 24.56 21.68 7.16
CA HIS A 28 23.80 20.56 6.59
C HIS A 28 22.43 21.02 6.05
N LEU A 29 21.76 21.96 6.71
CA LEU A 29 20.47 22.51 6.28
C LEU A 29 20.56 23.40 5.03
N VAL A 30 21.68 24.11 4.85
CA VAL A 30 21.90 24.92 3.63
C VAL A 30 22.35 24.04 2.46
N ARG A 31 23.08 22.95 2.70
CA ARG A 31 23.57 22.07 1.63
C ARG A 31 22.49 21.13 1.07
N ASP A 32 21.41 20.89 1.80
CA ASP A 32 20.24 20.14 1.29
C ASP A 32 19.29 21.00 0.43
N ASN A 33 19.49 22.32 0.34
CA ASN A 33 18.63 23.23 -0.44
C ASN A 33 19.15 23.58 -1.85
N ASP A 34 20.32 23.08 -2.26
CA ASP A 34 20.89 23.33 -3.60
C ASP A 34 20.42 22.29 -4.65
N HIS A 35 19.10 22.15 -4.82
CA HIS A 35 18.49 21.53 -6.03
C HIS A 35 17.35 22.38 -6.64
N PRO A 36 17.60 23.67 -7.00
CA PRO A 36 16.62 24.50 -7.71
C PRO A 36 16.33 24.04 -9.16
N ASP A 37 17.15 23.15 -9.72
CA ASP A 37 17.08 22.76 -11.13
C ASP A 37 15.99 21.70 -11.43
N HIS A 38 15.47 21.01 -10.40
CA HIS A 38 14.43 20.00 -10.60
C HIS A 38 13.04 20.64 -10.74
N SER A 39 12.70 21.66 -9.93
CA SER A 39 11.36 22.26 -9.95
C SER A 39 11.11 23.12 -11.18
N SER A 40 12.14 23.84 -11.67
CA SER A 40 12.06 24.68 -12.87
C SER A 40 11.93 23.85 -14.14
N ARG A 41 12.62 22.70 -14.22
CA ARG A 41 12.50 21.73 -15.32
C ARG A 41 11.14 21.04 -15.31
N GLU A 42 10.57 20.72 -14.14
CA GLU A 42 9.21 20.19 -14.06
C GLU A 42 8.16 21.24 -14.44
N LEU A 43 8.31 22.50 -14.01
CA LEU A 43 7.36 23.57 -14.37
C LEU A 43 7.40 23.90 -15.86
N SER A 44 8.59 23.96 -16.47
CA SER A 44 8.74 24.18 -17.93
C SER A 44 8.20 23.01 -18.75
N LYS A 45 8.35 21.77 -18.28
CA LYS A 45 7.67 20.60 -18.87
C LYS A 45 6.15 20.70 -18.76
N ILE A 46 5.63 21.14 -17.62
CA ILE A 46 4.18 21.32 -17.40
C ILE A 46 3.62 22.43 -18.31
N LEU A 47 4.31 23.56 -18.43
CA LEU A 47 3.90 24.66 -19.32
C LEU A 47 3.92 24.23 -20.79
N ALA A 48 4.97 23.53 -21.23
CA ALA A 48 5.03 22.99 -22.59
C ALA A 48 3.91 21.97 -22.87
N LYS A 49 3.53 21.16 -21.86
CA LYS A 49 2.38 20.25 -21.96
C LYS A 49 1.04 21.00 -22.02
N LEU A 50 0.88 22.07 -21.23
CA LEU A 50 -0.32 22.92 -21.21
C LEU A 50 -0.55 23.61 -22.56
N GLU A 51 0.52 24.15 -23.14
CA GLU A 51 0.48 24.80 -24.45
C GLU A 51 0.15 23.79 -25.55
N ARG A 52 0.74 22.58 -25.48
CA ARG A 52 0.40 21.47 -26.38
C ARG A 52 -1.06 21.05 -26.24
N LEU A 53 -1.60 20.96 -25.03
CA LEU A 53 -3.02 20.63 -24.78
C LEU A 53 -3.96 21.72 -25.30
N LYS A 54 -3.58 22.99 -25.17
CA LYS A 54 -4.35 24.11 -25.71
C LYS A 54 -4.37 24.07 -27.24
N GLN A 55 -3.21 23.85 -27.86
CA GLN A 55 -3.08 23.68 -29.30
C GLN A 55 -3.95 22.52 -29.81
N GLN A 56 -3.93 21.39 -29.09
CA GLN A 56 -4.73 20.22 -29.43
C GLN A 56 -6.23 20.45 -29.27
N ASN A 57 -6.67 21.26 -28.30
CA ASN A 57 -8.07 21.65 -28.15
C ASN A 57 -8.55 22.54 -29.30
N GLU A 58 -7.69 23.46 -29.75
CA GLU A 58 -7.97 24.30 -30.93
C GLU A 58 -8.04 23.47 -32.21
N ASP A 59 -7.16 22.47 -32.38
CA ASP A 59 -7.21 21.56 -33.52
C ASP A 59 -8.46 20.67 -33.52
N LEU A 60 -8.88 20.17 -32.35
CA LEU A 60 -10.14 19.43 -32.23
C LEU A 60 -11.36 20.31 -32.56
N ARG A 61 -11.37 21.57 -32.14
CA ARG A 61 -12.41 22.53 -32.53
C ARG A 61 -12.43 22.79 -34.03
N ARG A 62 -11.26 22.94 -34.66
CA ARG A 62 -11.15 23.09 -36.12
C ARG A 62 -11.63 21.84 -36.87
N MET A 63 -11.38 20.65 -36.34
CA MET A 63 -11.93 19.41 -36.91
C MET A 63 -13.44 19.29 -36.72
N ALA A 64 -13.98 19.73 -35.58
CA ALA A 64 -15.43 19.80 -35.38
C ALA A 64 -16.09 20.81 -36.34
N GLU A 65 -15.41 21.93 -36.64
CA GLU A 65 -15.85 22.90 -37.63
C GLU A 65 -15.74 22.38 -39.06
N SER A 66 -14.71 21.60 -39.41
CA SER A 66 -14.58 21.00 -40.75
C SER A 66 -15.57 19.88 -41.01
N LEU A 67 -16.08 19.23 -39.95
CA LEU A 67 -17.19 18.28 -40.00
C LEU A 67 -18.56 18.96 -40.01
N ARG A 68 -18.64 20.29 -39.86
CA ARG A 68 -19.89 21.03 -39.96
C ARG A 68 -20.32 21.09 -41.42
N ILE A 69 -21.29 20.26 -41.78
CA ILE A 69 -21.90 20.21 -43.12
C ILE A 69 -22.37 21.62 -43.52
N PRO A 70 -21.93 22.18 -44.66
CA PRO A 70 -22.51 23.41 -45.17
C PRO A 70 -23.97 23.14 -45.56
N GLU A 71 -24.93 23.84 -44.95
CA GLU A 71 -26.30 23.94 -45.47
C GLU A 71 -26.28 24.83 -46.73
N GLY A 72 -25.81 24.27 -47.84
CA GLY A 72 -25.88 24.85 -49.18
C GLY A 72 -26.72 23.97 -50.10
N PRO A 73 -27.32 24.51 -51.17
CA PRO A 73 -28.36 23.82 -51.93
C PRO A 73 -27.81 22.56 -52.58
N ILE A 74 -28.59 21.47 -52.49
CA ILE A 74 -28.27 20.16 -53.03
C ILE A 74 -28.24 20.24 -54.56
N ASP A 75 -27.05 20.14 -55.15
CA ASP A 75 -26.90 19.92 -56.59
C ASP A 75 -26.24 18.56 -56.88
N GLN A 76 -26.78 17.88 -57.90
CA GLN A 76 -26.68 16.43 -58.13
C GLN A 76 -25.31 16.01 -58.71
N GLY A 77 -24.56 15.21 -57.95
CA GLY A 77 -23.34 14.48 -58.36
C GLY A 77 -23.12 13.26 -57.46
N PRO A 78 -22.34 12.23 -57.87
CA PRO A 78 -22.51 10.85 -57.39
C PRO A 78 -22.21 10.73 -55.89
N ALA A 79 -23.28 10.66 -55.10
CA ALA A 79 -23.27 10.64 -53.64
C ALA A 79 -22.41 9.51 -53.05
N SER A 80 -22.24 8.40 -53.79
CA SER A 80 -21.50 7.22 -53.35
C SER A 80 -20.02 7.48 -53.04
N GLY A 81 -19.34 8.34 -53.83
CA GLY A 81 -17.93 8.68 -53.60
C GLY A 81 -17.70 9.54 -52.36
N ARG A 82 -18.64 10.46 -52.07
CA ARG A 82 -18.61 11.32 -50.87
C ARG A 82 -18.90 10.53 -49.60
N VAL A 83 -19.86 9.60 -49.65
CA VAL A 83 -20.19 8.73 -48.51
C VAL A 83 -19.01 7.84 -48.13
N ARG A 84 -18.32 7.25 -49.13
CA ARG A 84 -17.14 6.41 -48.87
C ARG A 84 -15.96 7.20 -48.28
N ALA A 85 -15.76 8.44 -48.74
CA ALA A 85 -14.74 9.32 -48.17
C ALA A 85 -15.08 9.75 -46.73
N LEU A 86 -16.36 9.99 -46.43
CA LEU A 86 -16.84 10.31 -45.08
C LEU A 86 -16.70 9.12 -44.12
N GLU A 87 -16.99 7.89 -44.57
CA GLU A 87 -16.78 6.67 -43.78
C GLU A 87 -15.30 6.46 -43.45
N GLU A 88 -14.40 6.65 -44.42
CA GLU A 88 -12.97 6.51 -44.20
C GLU A 88 -12.42 7.59 -43.23
N GLN A 89 -12.94 8.81 -43.30
CA GLN A 89 -12.64 9.87 -42.34
C GLN A 89 -13.17 9.55 -40.93
N LEU A 90 -14.36 8.97 -40.82
CA LEU A 90 -14.95 8.56 -39.55
C LEU A 90 -14.12 7.44 -38.87
N VAL A 91 -13.63 6.47 -39.64
CA VAL A 91 -12.79 5.39 -39.12
C VAL A 91 -11.45 5.93 -38.62
N LYS A 92 -10.78 6.80 -39.39
CA LYS A 92 -9.53 7.44 -38.96
C LYS A 92 -9.72 8.31 -37.71
N ALA A 93 -10.84 9.04 -37.64
CA ALA A 93 -11.18 9.85 -36.46
C ALA A 93 -11.41 8.96 -35.22
N LYS A 94 -12.11 7.83 -35.35
CA LYS A 94 -12.31 6.87 -34.25
C LYS A 94 -10.97 6.30 -33.75
N GLU A 95 -10.08 5.93 -34.65
CA GLU A 95 -8.76 5.39 -34.31
C GLU A 95 -7.87 6.43 -33.62
N GLN A 96 -7.93 7.70 -34.05
CA GLN A 96 -7.23 8.81 -33.40
C GLN A 96 -7.82 9.12 -32.02
N ILE A 97 -9.14 9.03 -31.84
CA ILE A 97 -9.79 9.19 -30.53
C ILE A 97 -9.41 8.05 -29.58
N GLU A 98 -9.33 6.81 -30.05
CA GLU A 98 -8.86 5.66 -29.27
C GLU A 98 -7.40 5.83 -28.84
N ASN A 99 -6.52 6.23 -29.77
CA ASN A 99 -5.13 6.56 -29.44
C ASN A 99 -5.03 7.75 -28.47
N TYR A 100 -5.87 8.77 -28.61
CA TYR A 100 -5.94 9.89 -27.69
C TYR A 100 -6.38 9.45 -26.29
N LYS A 101 -7.45 8.65 -26.18
CA LYS A 101 -7.88 8.01 -24.93
C LYS A 101 -6.74 7.25 -24.26
N LYS A 102 -6.01 6.46 -25.05
CA LYS A 102 -4.86 5.68 -24.60
C LYS A 102 -3.69 6.57 -24.14
N GLN A 103 -3.55 7.76 -24.71
CA GLN A 103 -2.53 8.74 -24.36
C GLN A 103 -2.92 9.60 -23.14
N THR A 104 -4.21 9.91 -22.93
CA THR A 104 -4.72 10.53 -21.69
C THR A 104 -4.59 9.64 -20.46
N ARG A 105 -4.44 8.31 -20.60
CA ARG A 105 -4.07 7.44 -19.46
C ARG A 105 -2.70 7.77 -18.87
N ASN A 106 -1.85 8.51 -19.58
CA ASN A 106 -0.53 8.95 -19.10
C ASN A 106 -0.55 10.38 -18.52
N ASP A 107 -1.71 11.03 -18.43
CA ASP A 107 -1.85 12.32 -17.76
C ASP A 107 -2.35 12.11 -16.33
N LEU A 108 -1.98 13.01 -15.41
CA LEU A 108 -2.46 12.94 -14.03
C LEU A 108 -3.98 13.01 -14.03
N GLY A 109 -4.62 12.02 -13.38
CA GLY A 109 -6.07 11.91 -13.31
C GLY A 109 -6.71 13.20 -12.82
N LYS A 110 -7.64 13.75 -13.60
CA LYS A 110 -8.32 15.00 -13.25
C LYS A 110 -8.96 14.91 -11.86
N ASP A 111 -9.63 13.80 -11.59
CA ASP A 111 -10.34 13.56 -10.35
C ASP A 111 -9.36 13.32 -9.18
N HIS A 112 -8.24 12.63 -9.43
CA HIS A 112 -7.13 12.56 -8.48
C HIS A 112 -6.63 13.94 -8.04
N GLU A 113 -6.30 14.83 -8.97
CA GLU A 113 -5.79 16.17 -8.60
C GLU A 113 -6.84 17.08 -7.99
N LEU A 114 -8.12 16.91 -8.33
CA LEU A 114 -9.21 17.63 -7.67
C LEU A 114 -9.39 17.16 -6.23
N LEU A 115 -9.43 15.84 -5.99
CA LEU A 115 -9.57 15.26 -4.65
C LEU A 115 -8.36 15.60 -3.78
N ARG A 116 -7.13 15.45 -4.30
CA ARG A 116 -5.90 15.82 -3.59
C ARG A 116 -5.94 17.27 -3.09
N ARG A 117 -6.32 18.21 -3.96
CA ARG A 117 -6.44 19.64 -3.61
C ARG A 117 -7.60 19.91 -2.66
N ARG A 118 -8.73 19.20 -2.79
CA ARG A 118 -9.86 19.34 -1.87
C ARG A 118 -9.50 18.87 -0.46
N ILE A 119 -8.77 17.76 -0.32
CA ILE A 119 -8.26 17.28 0.97
C ILE A 119 -7.28 18.30 1.56
N GLU A 120 -6.34 18.81 0.75
CA GLU A 120 -5.39 19.83 1.19
C GLU A 120 -6.12 21.09 1.69
N ASN A 121 -7.14 21.55 0.97
CA ASN A 121 -7.97 22.68 1.39
C ASN A 121 -8.79 22.34 2.64
N GLY A 122 -9.39 21.16 2.70
CA GLY A 122 -10.16 20.68 3.85
C GLY A 122 -9.32 20.68 5.13
N ALA A 123 -8.06 20.24 5.05
CA ALA A 123 -7.12 20.30 6.17
C ALA A 123 -6.76 21.73 6.60
N LYS A 124 -6.59 22.66 5.64
CA LYS A 124 -6.37 24.08 5.92
C LYS A 124 -7.58 24.72 6.61
N GLU A 125 -8.78 24.47 6.11
CA GLU A 125 -10.02 24.96 6.72
C GLU A 125 -10.23 24.38 8.12
N LEU A 126 -9.93 23.09 8.31
CA LEU A 126 -9.97 22.47 9.63
C LEU A 126 -9.00 23.16 10.59
N TRP A 127 -7.79 23.46 10.14
CA TRP A 127 -6.81 24.18 10.95
C TRP A 127 -7.28 25.60 11.31
N PHE A 128 -7.84 26.35 10.37
CA PHE A 128 -8.41 27.67 10.65
C PHE A 128 -9.58 27.59 11.63
N PHE A 129 -10.46 26.60 11.46
CA PHE A 129 -11.59 26.34 12.36
C PHE A 129 -11.11 26.02 13.79
N LEU A 130 -10.15 25.09 13.92
CA LEU A 130 -9.53 24.73 15.20
C LEU A 130 -8.94 25.95 15.91
N GLN A 131 -8.14 26.76 15.21
CA GLN A 131 -7.54 27.96 15.79
C GLN A 131 -8.59 28.97 16.26
N SER A 132 -9.66 29.16 15.47
CA SER A 132 -10.74 30.10 15.79
C SER A 132 -11.55 29.64 17.00
N GLU A 133 -12.02 28.39 17.00
CA GLU A 133 -12.88 27.86 18.07
C GLU A 133 -12.12 27.67 19.39
N LEU A 134 -10.87 27.21 19.35
CA LEU A 134 -10.04 27.12 20.56
C LEU A 134 -9.78 28.50 21.18
N LYS A 135 -9.68 29.56 20.38
CA LYS A 135 -9.55 30.93 20.90
C LYS A 135 -10.84 31.41 21.55
N LYS A 136 -12.01 31.03 21.03
CA LYS A 136 -13.32 31.36 21.63
C LYS A 136 -13.54 30.60 22.93
N LEU A 137 -13.27 29.29 22.95
CA LEU A 137 -13.41 28.43 24.13
C LEU A 137 -12.61 28.93 25.34
N LYS A 138 -11.42 29.52 25.11
CA LYS A 138 -10.61 30.12 26.19
C LYS A 138 -11.30 31.24 26.96
N ASN A 139 -12.32 31.87 26.38
CA ASN A 139 -13.04 32.99 27.00
C ASN A 139 -14.40 32.58 27.57
N LEU A 140 -14.75 31.29 27.54
CA LEU A 140 -16.02 30.76 28.03
C LEU A 140 -15.81 29.99 29.34
N GLU A 141 -16.82 29.98 30.21
CA GLU A 141 -16.79 29.27 31.49
C GLU A 141 -18.11 28.53 31.75
N GLY A 142 -18.07 27.54 32.66
CA GLY A 142 -19.26 26.83 33.14
C GLY A 142 -20.03 26.09 32.04
N ASN A 143 -21.37 26.19 32.09
CA ASN A 143 -22.26 25.46 31.18
C ASN A 143 -22.16 25.94 29.72
N GLU A 144 -21.81 27.20 29.49
CA GLU A 144 -21.65 27.75 28.14
C GLU A 144 -20.41 27.17 27.45
N LEU A 145 -19.32 27.00 28.21
CA LEU A 145 -18.11 26.31 27.74
C LEU A 145 -18.42 24.87 27.33
N GLN A 146 -19.16 24.13 28.16
CA GLN A 146 -19.52 22.73 27.87
C GLN A 146 -20.36 22.61 26.59
N ARG A 147 -21.41 23.42 26.46
CA ARG A 147 -22.26 23.43 25.26
C ARG A 147 -21.47 23.77 24.00
N HIS A 148 -20.61 24.81 24.07
CA HIS A 148 -19.80 25.22 22.93
C HIS A 148 -18.74 24.17 22.56
N ALA A 149 -18.17 23.48 23.56
CA ALA A 149 -17.24 22.39 23.33
C ALA A 149 -17.91 21.18 22.68
N ASP A 150 -19.13 20.84 23.08
CA ASP A 150 -19.91 19.75 22.48
C ASP A 150 -20.30 20.07 21.01
N GLU A 151 -20.77 21.29 20.76
CA GLU A 151 -21.05 21.78 19.39
C GLU A 151 -19.79 21.74 18.53
N PHE A 152 -18.66 22.24 19.06
CA PHE A 152 -17.36 22.19 18.39
C PHE A 152 -16.90 20.77 18.05
N LEU A 153 -17.01 19.81 18.97
CA LEU A 153 -16.64 18.41 18.72
C LEU A 153 -17.54 17.77 17.64
N SER A 154 -18.83 18.10 17.63
CA SER A 154 -19.75 17.64 16.59
C SER A 154 -19.32 18.14 15.21
N ASP A 155 -19.06 19.43 15.08
CA ASP A 155 -18.65 20.07 13.83
C ASP A 155 -17.29 19.54 13.34
N LEU A 156 -16.32 19.39 14.25
CA LEU A 156 -15.05 18.74 13.96
C LEU A 156 -15.23 17.33 13.40
N GLY A 157 -16.15 16.56 13.98
CA GLY A 157 -16.47 15.22 13.50
C GLY A 157 -16.98 15.25 12.06
N HIS A 158 -17.84 16.20 11.69
CA HIS A 158 -18.33 16.33 10.31
C HIS A 158 -17.22 16.75 9.34
N HIS A 159 -16.36 17.67 9.76
CA HIS A 159 -15.24 18.15 8.95
C HIS A 159 -14.21 17.04 8.71
N GLU A 160 -13.84 16.29 9.75
CA GLU A 160 -12.94 15.14 9.65
C GLU A 160 -13.50 14.05 8.73
N ARG A 161 -14.78 13.69 8.89
CA ARG A 161 -15.44 12.70 8.02
C ARG A 161 -15.49 13.12 6.57
N SER A 162 -15.64 14.42 6.28
CA SER A 162 -15.58 14.93 4.90
C SER A 162 -14.21 14.68 4.29
N ILE A 163 -13.13 15.00 5.02
CA ILE A 163 -11.75 14.76 4.55
C ILE A 163 -11.50 13.26 4.35
N MET A 164 -11.94 12.41 5.29
CA MET A 164 -11.79 10.96 5.18
C MET A 164 -12.58 10.37 4.01
N THR A 165 -13.74 10.95 3.68
CA THR A 165 -14.54 10.56 2.51
C THR A 165 -13.81 10.92 1.21
N ASP A 166 -13.23 12.13 1.13
CA ASP A 166 -12.43 12.52 -0.03
C ASP A 166 -11.16 11.64 -0.17
N LEU A 167 -10.53 11.24 0.95
CA LEU A 167 -9.41 10.28 0.95
C LEU A 167 -9.84 8.89 0.44
N TYR A 168 -11.03 8.43 0.84
CA TYR A 168 -11.60 7.20 0.28
C TYR A 168 -11.78 7.31 -1.23
N TYR A 169 -12.39 8.39 -1.74
CA TYR A 169 -12.53 8.57 -3.19
C TYR A 169 -11.18 8.68 -3.90
N LEU A 170 -10.20 9.35 -3.29
CA LEU A 170 -8.83 9.42 -3.83
C LEU A 170 -8.19 8.04 -3.93
N SER A 171 -8.53 7.11 -3.02
CA SER A 171 -8.07 5.72 -3.11
C SER A 171 -8.73 4.93 -4.25
N GLN A 172 -9.85 5.38 -4.81
CA GLN A 172 -10.61 4.64 -5.84
C GLN A 172 -10.46 5.24 -7.24
N THR A 173 -10.21 6.55 -7.33
CA THR A 173 -10.18 7.30 -8.61
C THR A 173 -9.17 6.75 -9.62
N ASP A 174 -9.42 7.07 -10.89
CA ASP A 174 -8.50 6.80 -12.01
C ASP A 174 -8.10 5.32 -12.16
N GLY A 175 -9.01 4.42 -11.78
CA GLY A 175 -8.80 2.96 -11.85
C GLY A 175 -7.88 2.40 -10.76
N ALA A 176 -7.51 3.20 -9.74
CA ALA A 176 -6.69 2.73 -8.62
C ALA A 176 -7.39 1.64 -7.80
N GLY A 177 -8.73 1.71 -7.68
CA GLY A 177 -9.56 0.67 -7.07
C GLY A 177 -9.42 -0.67 -7.79
N ASP A 178 -9.77 -0.70 -9.06
CA ASP A 178 -9.72 -1.90 -9.92
C ASP A 178 -8.31 -2.51 -9.95
N TRP A 179 -7.28 -1.66 -10.08
CA TRP A 179 -5.89 -2.13 -10.07
C TRP A 179 -5.52 -2.78 -8.73
N ARG A 180 -5.88 -2.16 -7.60
CA ARG A 180 -5.57 -2.69 -6.27
C ARG A 180 -6.27 -4.01 -6.01
N GLU A 181 -7.55 -4.13 -6.39
CA GLU A 181 -8.29 -5.39 -6.27
C GLU A 181 -7.64 -6.50 -7.09
N LYS A 182 -7.32 -6.20 -8.36
CA LYS A 182 -6.66 -7.15 -9.26
C LYS A 182 -5.31 -7.60 -8.69
N GLU A 183 -4.45 -6.66 -8.29
CA GLU A 183 -3.12 -6.98 -7.78
C GLU A 183 -3.19 -7.80 -6.48
N ALA A 184 -4.09 -7.44 -5.56
CA ALA A 184 -4.30 -8.19 -4.32
C ALA A 184 -4.79 -9.63 -4.59
N LYS A 185 -5.67 -9.81 -5.57
CA LYS A 185 -6.12 -11.13 -6.02
C LYS A 185 -4.98 -11.93 -6.65
N ASP A 186 -4.22 -11.33 -7.56
CA ASP A 186 -3.08 -11.98 -8.23
C ASP A 186 -2.02 -12.44 -7.21
N LEU A 187 -1.70 -11.61 -6.21
CA LEU A 187 -0.81 -11.96 -5.11
C LEU A 187 -1.35 -13.09 -4.24
N THR A 188 -2.65 -13.07 -3.93
CA THR A 188 -3.32 -14.14 -3.18
C THR A 188 -3.24 -15.47 -3.95
N GLU A 189 -3.57 -15.46 -5.24
CA GLU A 189 -3.50 -16.64 -6.10
C GLU A 189 -2.06 -17.17 -6.25
N LEU A 190 -1.07 -16.27 -6.33
CA LEU A 190 0.34 -16.66 -6.35
C LEU A 190 0.74 -17.40 -5.06
N VAL A 191 0.46 -16.83 -3.89
CA VAL A 191 0.83 -17.42 -2.61
C VAL A 191 0.07 -18.74 -2.37
N GLN A 192 -1.24 -18.78 -2.65
CA GLN A 192 -2.06 -19.98 -2.52
C GLN A 192 -1.58 -21.11 -3.45
N ARG A 193 -1.18 -20.80 -4.69
CA ARG A 193 -0.56 -21.79 -5.59
C ARG A 193 0.74 -22.34 -5.04
N ARG A 194 1.61 -21.49 -4.50
CA ARG A 194 2.89 -21.91 -3.90
C ARG A 194 2.68 -22.79 -2.66
N ILE A 195 1.74 -22.42 -1.80
CA ILE A 195 1.35 -23.23 -0.63
C ILE A 195 0.79 -24.58 -1.08
N THR A 196 -0.13 -24.58 -2.05
CA THR A 196 -0.72 -25.82 -2.58
C THR A 196 0.33 -26.73 -3.20
N TYR A 197 1.27 -26.17 -3.96
CA TYR A 197 2.40 -26.92 -4.52
C TYR A 197 3.28 -27.56 -3.43
N LEU A 198 3.66 -26.79 -2.41
CA LEU A 198 4.47 -27.27 -1.29
C LEU A 198 3.74 -28.37 -0.49
N GLN A 199 2.43 -28.20 -0.28
CA GLN A 199 1.64 -29.13 0.50
C GLN A 199 1.36 -30.44 -0.24
N ASN A 200 1.43 -30.48 -1.57
CA ASN A 200 1.05 -31.64 -2.37
C ASN A 200 2.23 -32.22 -3.18
N PRO A 201 3.25 -32.80 -2.52
CA PRO A 201 4.35 -33.45 -3.21
C PRO A 201 3.86 -34.69 -3.98
N LYS A 202 4.53 -35.00 -5.10
CA LYS A 202 4.21 -36.19 -5.92
C LYS A 202 4.51 -37.50 -5.19
N ASP A 203 5.57 -37.54 -4.39
CA ASP A 203 6.01 -38.70 -3.63
C ASP A 203 6.12 -38.32 -2.15
N CYS A 204 5.08 -38.61 -1.37
CA CYS A 204 5.04 -38.28 0.05
C CYS A 204 6.12 -39.03 0.87
N SER A 205 6.58 -40.20 0.40
CA SER A 205 7.59 -40.99 1.13
C SER A 205 8.98 -40.32 1.13
N LYS A 206 9.25 -39.47 0.12
CA LYS A 206 10.51 -38.75 -0.06
C LYS A 206 10.39 -37.24 0.20
N ALA A 207 9.19 -36.75 0.51
CA ALA A 207 8.98 -35.35 0.81
C ALA A 207 9.68 -34.96 2.13
N LYS A 208 10.28 -33.77 2.18
CA LYS A 208 10.71 -33.18 3.45
C LYS A 208 9.47 -32.72 4.20
N LYS A 209 9.33 -33.12 5.46
CA LYS A 209 8.13 -32.90 6.28
C LYS A 209 8.44 -32.09 7.52
N LEU A 210 7.43 -31.34 7.96
CA LEU A 210 7.43 -30.61 9.22
C LEU A 210 6.15 -30.97 9.97
N VAL A 211 6.30 -31.62 11.11
CA VAL A 211 5.20 -32.09 11.96
C VAL A 211 4.86 -31.02 12.97
N CYS A 212 3.59 -30.63 13.01
CA CYS A 212 3.03 -29.67 13.95
C CYS A 212 1.87 -30.32 14.70
N ASN A 213 1.82 -30.16 16.02
CA ASN A 213 0.77 -30.74 16.86
C ASN A 213 -0.19 -29.64 17.33
N ILE A 214 -1.48 -29.74 16.99
CA ILE A 214 -2.46 -28.68 17.29
C ILE A 214 -2.76 -28.52 18.79
N ASN A 215 -2.45 -29.53 19.61
CA ASN A 215 -2.86 -29.62 21.01
C ASN A 215 -2.03 -28.75 21.97
N LYS A 216 -1.70 -27.52 21.57
CA LYS A 216 -1.14 -26.52 22.47
C LYS A 216 -2.10 -26.25 23.63
N GLY A 217 -1.54 -26.05 24.83
CA GLY A 217 -2.24 -25.80 26.09
C GLY A 217 -2.98 -24.45 26.18
N CYS A 218 -3.80 -24.09 25.20
CA CYS A 218 -4.49 -22.79 25.12
C CYS A 218 -5.80 -22.87 24.31
N GLY A 219 -6.50 -21.73 24.16
CA GLY A 219 -7.76 -21.64 23.40
C GLY A 219 -7.59 -21.77 21.88
N TYR A 220 -8.71 -21.87 21.16
CA TYR A 220 -8.78 -22.08 19.69
C TYR A 220 -7.92 -21.11 18.89
N GLY A 221 -8.07 -19.79 19.11
CA GLY A 221 -7.29 -18.80 18.35
C GLY A 221 -5.78 -18.93 18.55
N CYS A 222 -5.34 -19.28 19.77
CA CYS A 222 -3.94 -19.57 20.06
C CYS A 222 -3.44 -20.84 19.37
N GLN A 223 -4.26 -21.89 19.31
CA GLN A 223 -3.94 -23.12 18.57
C GLN A 223 -3.88 -22.88 17.06
N LEU A 224 -4.81 -22.09 16.51
CA LEU A 224 -4.78 -21.73 15.09
C LEU A 224 -3.53 -20.91 14.75
N HIS A 225 -3.18 -19.90 15.56
CA HIS A 225 -1.93 -19.16 15.38
C HIS A 225 -0.68 -20.06 15.50
N HIS A 226 -0.71 -21.08 16.36
CA HIS A 226 0.36 -22.08 16.42
C HIS A 226 0.49 -22.86 15.10
N VAL A 227 -0.61 -23.30 14.50
CA VAL A 227 -0.62 -23.96 13.18
C VAL A 227 -0.13 -23.01 12.08
N VAL A 228 -0.58 -21.75 12.07
CA VAL A 228 -0.13 -20.72 11.11
C VAL A 228 1.38 -20.50 11.22
N TYR A 229 1.90 -20.40 12.45
CA TYR A 229 3.34 -20.31 12.68
C TYR A 229 4.10 -21.53 12.13
N CYS A 230 3.64 -22.75 12.43
CA CYS A 230 4.22 -23.97 11.87
C CYS A 230 4.22 -23.94 10.33
N PHE A 231 3.12 -23.46 9.73
CA PHE A 231 2.97 -23.36 8.29
C PHE A 231 3.97 -22.36 7.68
N MET A 232 4.17 -21.20 8.30
CA MET A 232 5.17 -20.22 7.84
C MET A 232 6.60 -20.80 7.89
N ILE A 233 6.95 -21.54 8.94
CA ILE A 233 8.26 -22.22 9.01
C ILE A 233 8.37 -23.32 7.95
N ALA A 234 7.31 -24.13 7.78
CA ALA A 234 7.26 -25.19 6.78
C ALA A 234 7.48 -24.60 5.38
N TYR A 235 6.82 -23.48 5.08
CA TYR A 235 7.01 -22.72 3.86
C TYR A 235 8.44 -22.22 3.69
N GLY A 236 9.00 -21.52 4.69
CA GLY A 236 10.36 -20.98 4.63
C GLY A 236 11.45 -22.07 4.54
N THR A 237 11.18 -23.27 5.05
CA THR A 237 12.13 -24.40 5.04
C THR A 237 11.86 -25.40 3.91
N GLN A 238 10.89 -25.12 3.03
CA GLN A 238 10.47 -25.99 1.94
C GLN A 238 10.11 -27.41 2.41
N ARG A 239 9.35 -27.50 3.51
CA ARG A 239 8.84 -28.75 4.07
C ARG A 239 7.32 -28.78 3.99
N THR A 240 6.76 -29.92 3.60
CA THR A 240 5.31 -30.16 3.65
C THR A 240 4.87 -30.21 5.11
N LEU A 241 3.88 -29.38 5.47
CA LEU A 241 3.28 -29.38 6.80
C LEU A 241 2.43 -30.64 7.00
N ILE A 242 2.73 -31.38 8.06
CA ILE A 242 1.95 -32.50 8.58
C ILE A 242 1.30 -32.05 9.89
N LEU A 243 -0.02 -32.05 9.94
CA LEU A 243 -0.79 -31.60 11.10
C LEU A 243 -1.27 -32.80 11.91
N GLU A 244 -0.74 -32.97 13.12
CA GLU A 244 -1.24 -33.95 14.09
C GLU A 244 -2.38 -33.32 14.90
N SER A 245 -3.60 -33.82 14.67
CA SER A 245 -4.84 -33.24 15.23
C SER A 245 -5.66 -34.21 16.09
N GLN A 246 -5.18 -35.43 16.32
CA GLN A 246 -5.89 -36.40 17.17
C GLN A 246 -6.08 -35.89 18.60
N ASN A 247 -7.21 -36.23 19.22
CA ASN A 247 -7.58 -35.79 20.57
C ASN A 247 -7.64 -34.26 20.73
N TRP A 248 -8.00 -33.56 19.66
CA TRP A 248 -8.16 -32.12 19.72
C TRP A 248 -9.34 -31.73 20.62
N ARG A 249 -9.07 -30.84 21.59
CA ARG A 249 -10.02 -30.46 22.65
C ARG A 249 -11.35 -29.90 22.13
N TYR A 250 -11.35 -29.33 20.92
CA TYR A 250 -12.53 -28.73 20.28
C TYR A 250 -13.30 -29.73 19.41
N ALA A 251 -12.64 -30.76 18.89
CA ALA A 251 -13.25 -31.85 18.16
C ALA A 251 -12.33 -33.07 18.24
N THR A 252 -12.73 -34.10 18.99
CA THR A 252 -11.87 -35.27 19.26
C THR A 252 -11.48 -36.03 17.99
N GLY A 253 -12.30 -35.96 16.94
CA GLY A 253 -12.03 -36.48 15.60
C GLY A 253 -10.98 -35.69 14.79
N GLY A 254 -10.48 -34.56 15.30
CA GLY A 254 -9.39 -33.80 14.72
C GLY A 254 -9.81 -32.66 13.80
N TRP A 255 -8.83 -32.10 13.09
CA TRP A 255 -8.93 -30.90 12.25
C TRP A 255 -9.95 -31.08 11.12
N GLU A 256 -9.99 -32.27 10.53
CA GLU A 256 -10.80 -32.65 9.37
C GLU A 256 -12.29 -32.72 9.68
N THR A 257 -12.69 -32.58 10.94
CA THR A 257 -14.10 -32.49 11.34
C THR A 257 -14.76 -31.17 10.89
N VAL A 258 -13.97 -30.12 10.68
CA VAL A 258 -14.48 -28.78 10.34
C VAL A 258 -13.71 -28.11 9.19
N PHE A 259 -12.49 -28.57 8.89
CA PHE A 259 -11.66 -28.02 7.82
C PHE A 259 -11.22 -29.10 6.82
N ARG A 260 -10.76 -28.69 5.64
CA ARG A 260 -10.10 -29.61 4.71
C ARG A 260 -8.75 -30.06 5.27
N PRO A 261 -8.25 -31.26 4.92
CA PRO A 261 -6.90 -31.65 5.26
C PRO A 261 -5.89 -30.64 4.71
N VAL A 262 -4.76 -30.46 5.40
CA VAL A 262 -3.72 -29.50 4.98
C VAL A 262 -2.98 -29.93 3.71
N SER A 263 -3.15 -31.17 3.28
CA SER A 263 -2.59 -31.77 2.06
C SER A 263 -3.54 -32.84 1.54
N GLU A 264 -3.68 -32.96 0.22
CA GLU A 264 -4.44 -34.03 -0.43
C GLU A 264 -3.55 -35.24 -0.75
N THR A 265 -2.24 -35.05 -0.91
CA THR A 265 -1.30 -36.13 -1.34
C THR A 265 -0.34 -36.59 -0.25
N CYS A 266 -0.21 -35.86 0.85
CA CYS A 266 0.79 -36.15 1.89
C CYS A 266 0.34 -35.72 3.29
N THR A 267 -0.37 -36.63 3.97
CA THR A 267 -0.86 -36.44 5.35
C THR A 267 -0.13 -37.30 6.38
N ASP A 268 0.74 -38.19 5.92
CA ASP A 268 1.48 -39.12 6.77
C ASP A 268 2.88 -38.60 7.14
N ARG A 269 3.32 -38.89 8.37
CA ARG A 269 4.58 -38.40 8.94
C ARG A 269 5.79 -39.31 8.70
N THR A 270 5.66 -40.42 7.97
CA THR A 270 6.75 -41.38 7.76
C THR A 270 7.95 -40.75 7.05
N GLY A 271 9.14 -41.23 7.38
CA GLY A 271 10.37 -40.82 6.70
C GLY A 271 11.58 -41.56 7.24
N VAL A 272 12.64 -41.64 6.43
CA VAL A 272 13.88 -42.37 6.78
C VAL A 272 14.66 -41.75 7.95
N SER A 273 14.42 -40.47 8.26
CA SER A 273 15.03 -39.78 9.39
C SER A 273 14.05 -38.78 10.01
N THR A 274 13.96 -38.79 11.35
CA THR A 274 13.05 -37.93 12.13
C THR A 274 13.82 -37.31 13.31
N GLY A 275 13.59 -36.03 13.60
CA GLY A 275 14.16 -35.38 14.78
C GLY A 275 13.39 -34.12 15.21
N HIS A 276 13.64 -33.65 16.42
CA HIS A 276 13.09 -32.38 16.90
C HIS A 276 13.82 -31.18 16.27
N TRP A 277 13.11 -30.06 16.15
CA TRP A 277 13.70 -28.81 15.69
C TRP A 277 14.90 -28.40 16.56
N SER A 278 16.06 -28.12 15.98
CA SER A 278 17.27 -27.74 16.74
C SER A 278 17.80 -26.33 16.41
N GLY A 279 17.05 -25.52 15.63
CA GLY A 279 17.42 -24.14 15.30
C GLY A 279 18.56 -23.97 14.29
N ILE A 280 19.31 -25.03 14.00
CA ILE A 280 20.32 -25.09 12.94
C ILE A 280 19.63 -25.57 11.66
N PRO A 281 20.04 -25.17 10.44
CA PRO A 281 19.55 -25.76 9.20
C PRO A 281 19.89 -27.26 9.17
N VAL A 282 19.05 -28.10 9.78
CA VAL A 282 19.12 -29.55 9.68
C VAL A 282 18.57 -29.93 8.31
N MET A 283 19.32 -29.58 7.28
CA MET A 283 18.97 -29.82 5.87
C MET A 283 18.92 -31.31 5.55
N ASN A 284 19.48 -32.16 6.42
CA ASN A 284 19.62 -33.60 6.24
C ASN A 284 18.48 -34.45 6.83
N LEU A 285 17.64 -33.88 7.70
CA LEU A 285 16.49 -34.63 8.24
C LEU A 285 15.32 -34.58 7.27
N LEU A 286 14.72 -35.74 7.00
CA LEU A 286 13.53 -35.80 6.16
C LEU A 286 12.31 -35.28 6.91
N VAL A 287 12.17 -35.62 8.19
CA VAL A 287 11.05 -35.20 9.04
C VAL A 287 11.55 -34.39 10.23
N ILE A 288 10.96 -33.22 10.47
CA ILE A 288 11.24 -32.40 11.65
C ILE A 288 9.98 -32.21 12.49
N ILE A 289 10.08 -32.42 13.80
CA ILE A 289 9.00 -32.19 14.77
C ILE A 289 9.21 -30.84 15.44
N LEU A 290 8.21 -29.96 15.33
CA LEU A 290 8.17 -28.70 16.07
C LEU A 290 7.44 -28.90 17.40
N SER A 291 8.21 -28.87 18.48
CA SER A 291 7.71 -29.11 19.83
C SER A 291 7.09 -27.83 20.41
N LEU A 292 6.02 -27.99 21.21
CA LEU A 292 5.26 -26.88 21.79
C LEU A 292 6.09 -25.91 22.67
N GLY A 293 7.19 -26.37 23.28
CA GLY A 293 8.07 -25.57 24.14
C GLY A 293 9.31 -24.96 23.44
N GLN A 294 9.57 -25.30 22.18
CA GLN A 294 10.68 -24.70 21.41
C GLN A 294 10.30 -23.36 20.76
N LEU A 295 9.04 -22.98 20.92
CA LEU A 295 8.41 -21.82 20.32
C LEU A 295 8.57 -20.55 21.17
N ASP A 296 8.80 -20.71 22.48
CA ASP A 296 8.94 -19.55 23.39
C ASP A 296 10.31 -18.85 23.23
N TYR A 297 11.31 -19.53 22.63
CA TYR A 297 12.65 -18.96 22.37
C TYR A 297 12.79 -18.25 21.01
N THR A 298 11.76 -18.24 20.15
CA THR A 298 11.83 -17.64 18.80
C THR A 298 11.03 -16.34 18.64
N ILE A 299 10.69 -15.68 19.76
CA ILE A 299 10.22 -14.28 19.75
C ILE A 299 11.37 -13.30 19.45
N ASP A 300 12.60 -13.78 19.20
CA ASP A 300 13.64 -12.96 18.59
C ASP A 300 13.53 -12.99 17.06
N THR A 301 12.90 -11.95 16.50
CA THR A 301 12.70 -11.68 15.07
C THR A 301 14.00 -11.41 14.29
N GLN A 302 15.10 -12.08 14.60
CA GLN A 302 16.35 -11.98 13.86
C GLN A 302 16.81 -13.37 13.40
N LYS A 303 16.92 -13.52 12.07
CA LYS A 303 17.45 -14.68 11.31
C LYS A 303 16.43 -15.70 10.81
N ILE A 304 15.41 -15.23 10.09
CA ILE A 304 14.91 -16.02 8.95
C ILE A 304 15.54 -15.40 7.69
N HIS A 305 16.72 -15.89 7.31
CA HIS A 305 17.29 -15.56 6.00
C HIS A 305 16.54 -16.35 4.93
N PHE A 306 15.62 -15.67 4.24
CA PHE A 306 15.11 -16.15 2.96
C PHE A 306 16.22 -15.97 1.92
N GLY A 307 16.92 -17.05 1.60
CA GLY A 307 17.82 -17.07 0.45
C GLY A 307 16.99 -16.94 -0.83
N VAL A 308 17.30 -15.92 -1.63
CA VAL A 308 16.84 -15.78 -3.03
C VAL A 308 17.58 -16.79 -3.90
#